data_AF-A0A5M9NUT7-F1
#
_entry.id   AF-A0A5M9NUT7-F1
#
_cell.length_a   1.000
_cell.length_b   1.000
_cell.length_c   1.000
_cell.angle_alpha   90.00
_cell.angle_beta   90.00
_cell.angle_gamma   90.00
#
_symmetry.space_group_name_H-M   'P 1'
#
loop_
_entity.id
_entity.type
_entity.pdbx_description
1 polymer ?
#
loop_
_entity_poly.entity_id
_entity_poly.type
_entity_poly.pdbx_seq_one_letter_code
_entity_poly.pdbx_strand_id
1 'polypeptide(L)'
;MILIATGINDFDAQIKEAIDRENTHGTKIVGYREYLTGDNVSADIIILSKRLPGDIPERQLLFELKRGNKAQRIIYLTNQEDVKGISACFEFAIYDFLFDPVTVDNILDCIKNPRTFTDVSSIYLNFQEKIAKHP
;
A
#
# COMPACT_ATOMS: atom_id res chain seq x y z
N MET A 1 -11.74 9.48 -2.95
CA MET A 1 -11.97 8.07 -3.35
C MET A 1 -10.82 7.20 -2.87
N ILE A 2 -11.13 5.98 -2.42
CA ILE A 2 -10.15 4.95 -2.04
C ILE A 2 -10.13 3.85 -3.12
N LEU A 3 -8.96 3.54 -3.65
CA LEU A 3 -8.75 2.40 -4.54
C LEU A 3 -8.23 1.21 -3.75
N ILE A 4 -8.91 0.07 -3.88
CA ILE A 4 -8.57 -1.18 -3.21
C ILE A 4 -7.97 -2.11 -4.26
N ALA A 5 -6.67 -2.36 -4.15
CA ALA A 5 -5.87 -3.04 -5.17
C ALA A 5 -4.94 -4.06 -4.50
N THR A 6 -5.48 -4.96 -3.67
CA THR A 6 -4.65 -6.00 -3.03
C THR A 6 -4.47 -7.21 -3.92
N GLY A 7 -5.41 -7.48 -4.83
CA GLY A 7 -5.41 -8.67 -5.68
C GLY A 7 -5.94 -9.92 -4.97
N ILE A 8 -6.54 -9.77 -3.79
CA ILE A 8 -7.17 -10.86 -3.02
C ILE A 8 -8.68 -10.59 -3.00
N ASN A 9 -9.42 -11.18 -3.94
CA ASN A 9 -10.83 -10.85 -4.19
C ASN A 9 -11.71 -10.78 -2.93
N ASP A 10 -11.66 -11.81 -2.09
CA ASP A 10 -12.49 -11.87 -0.87
C ASP A 10 -12.10 -10.77 0.14
N PHE A 11 -10.80 -10.47 0.24
CA PHE A 11 -10.30 -9.43 1.14
C PHE A 11 -10.59 -8.03 0.59
N ASP A 12 -10.44 -7.82 -0.72
CA ASP A 12 -10.81 -6.58 -1.40
C ASP A 12 -12.30 -6.26 -1.19
N ALA A 13 -13.17 -7.27 -1.26
CA ALA A 13 -14.60 -7.14 -0.97
C ALA A 13 -14.88 -6.78 0.50
N GLN A 14 -14.21 -7.45 1.45
CA GLN A 14 -14.34 -7.17 2.88
C GLN A 14 -13.90 -5.74 3.23
N ILE A 15 -12.76 -5.29 2.69
CA ILE A 15 -12.26 -3.92 2.87
C ILE A 15 -13.29 -2.92 2.32
N LYS A 16 -13.81 -3.18 1.11
CA LYS A 16 -14.79 -2.30 0.46
C LYS A 16 -16.05 -2.17 1.31
N GLU A 17 -16.62 -3.28 1.75
CA GLU A 17 -17.83 -3.29 2.58
C GLU A 17 -17.63 -2.51 3.89
N ALA A 18 -16.48 -2.69 4.53
CA ALA A 18 -16.18 -2.01 5.79
C ALA A 18 -16.03 -0.49 5.61
N ILE A 19 -15.35 -0.03 4.56
CA ILE A 19 -15.20 1.41 4.26
C ILE A 19 -16.56 2.02 3.86
N ASP A 20 -17.32 1.32 3.01
CA ASP A 20 -18.64 1.79 2.57
C ASP A 20 -19.62 1.94 3.75
N ARG A 21 -19.52 1.07 4.76
CA ARG A 21 -20.32 1.14 5.99
C ARG A 21 -20.05 2.39 6.81
N GLU A 22 -18.82 2.90 6.81
CA GLU A 22 -18.49 4.18 7.45
C GLU A 22 -19.01 5.39 6.65
N ASN A 23 -19.36 5.19 5.38
CA ASN A 23 -19.93 6.18 4.46
C ASN A 23 -19.08 7.48 4.35
N THR A 24 -17.76 7.34 4.50
CA THR A 24 -16.80 8.46 4.52
C THR A 24 -16.11 8.67 3.18
N HIS A 25 -15.97 7.62 2.37
CA HIS A 25 -15.21 7.66 1.12
C HIS A 25 -15.88 6.80 0.04
N GLY A 26 -15.90 7.28 -1.21
CA GLY A 26 -16.20 6.41 -2.35
C GLY A 26 -15.09 5.39 -2.55
N THR A 27 -15.45 4.12 -2.80
CA THR A 27 -14.51 3.01 -2.95
C THR A 27 -14.57 2.38 -4.34
N LYS A 28 -13.43 1.88 -4.83
CA LYS A 28 -13.35 1.10 -6.06
C LYS A 28 -12.31 0.00 -5.95
N ILE A 29 -12.69 -1.22 -6.30
CA ILE A 29 -11.76 -2.35 -6.43
C ILE A 29 -11.06 -2.27 -7.78
N VAL A 30 -9.75 -2.45 -7.77
CA VAL A 30 -8.87 -2.46 -8.94
C VAL A 30 -8.19 -3.82 -9.02
N GLY A 31 -8.38 -4.52 -10.14
CA GLY A 31 -7.95 -5.91 -10.28
C GLY A 31 -6.53 -6.11 -10.82
N TYR A 32 -5.84 -5.07 -11.29
CA TYR A 32 -4.50 -5.22 -11.91
C TYR A 32 -3.68 -3.92 -11.86
N ARG A 33 -2.35 -4.04 -11.94
CA ARG A 33 -1.39 -2.93 -11.75
C ARG A 33 -1.47 -1.85 -12.83
N GLU A 34 -1.62 -2.22 -14.09
CA GLU A 34 -1.62 -1.31 -15.24
C GLU A 34 -2.77 -0.30 -15.18
N TYR A 35 -3.89 -0.68 -14.55
CA TYR A 35 -5.00 0.24 -14.29
C TYR A 35 -4.50 1.46 -13.52
N LEU A 36 -3.70 1.25 -12.46
CA LEU A 36 -3.22 2.29 -11.55
C LEU A 36 -2.25 3.26 -12.22
N THR A 37 -1.64 2.90 -13.35
CA THR A 37 -0.74 3.78 -14.10
C THR A 37 -1.45 4.65 -15.14
N GLY A 38 -2.74 4.42 -15.42
CA GLY A 38 -3.50 5.21 -16.38
C GLY A 38 -3.61 6.69 -16.01
N ASP A 39 -3.69 7.58 -17.01
CA ASP A 39 -3.67 9.05 -16.81
C ASP A 39 -4.85 9.59 -15.99
N ASN A 40 -5.99 8.89 -16.03
CA ASN A 40 -7.21 9.29 -15.34
C ASN A 40 -7.30 8.75 -13.90
N VAL A 41 -6.23 8.15 -13.38
CA VAL A 41 -6.20 7.64 -12.00
C VAL A 41 -5.83 8.76 -11.04
N SER A 42 -6.75 9.09 -10.14
CA SER A 42 -6.52 9.93 -8.99
C SER A 42 -7.30 9.38 -7.79
N ALA A 43 -6.64 9.26 -6.65
CA ALA A 43 -7.20 8.71 -5.43
C ALA A 43 -6.64 9.43 -4.19
N ASP A 44 -7.44 9.46 -3.12
CA ASP A 44 -6.94 9.94 -1.83
C ASP A 44 -6.04 8.85 -1.22
N ILE A 45 -6.48 7.60 -1.29
CA ILE A 45 -5.76 6.45 -0.76
C ILE A 45 -5.78 5.31 -1.79
N ILE A 46 -4.63 4.69 -2.00
CA ILE A 46 -4.52 3.40 -2.68
C ILE A 46 -4.07 2.35 -1.67
N ILE A 47 -4.88 1.32 -1.46
CA ILE A 47 -4.50 0.13 -0.68
C ILE A 47 -3.91 -0.87 -1.67
N LEU A 48 -2.62 -1.15 -1.56
CA LEU A 48 -1.85 -1.90 -2.54
C LEU A 48 -1.17 -3.10 -1.89
N SER A 49 -1.08 -4.22 -2.60
CA SER A 49 -0.21 -5.34 -2.22
C SER A 49 0.59 -5.85 -3.41
N LYS A 50 1.73 -6.48 -3.13
CA LYS A 50 2.50 -7.26 -4.10
C LYS A 50 1.67 -8.33 -4.83
N ARG A 51 0.58 -8.80 -4.22
CA ARG A 51 -0.30 -9.83 -4.79
C ARG A 51 -1.19 -9.32 -5.93
N LEU A 52 -1.31 -7.99 -6.11
CA LEU A 52 -2.03 -7.42 -7.25
C LEU A 52 -1.36 -7.87 -8.56
N PRO A 53 -2.07 -8.57 -9.46
CA PRO A 53 -1.49 -9.09 -10.69
C PRO A 53 -1.18 -7.95 -11.68
N GLY A 54 -0.24 -8.20 -12.58
CA GLY A 54 0.20 -7.26 -13.61
C GLY A 54 1.69 -7.44 -13.92
N ASP A 55 2.08 -6.95 -15.09
CA ASP A 55 3.42 -7.07 -15.63
C ASP A 55 4.34 -5.96 -15.10
N ILE A 56 3.77 -4.82 -14.68
CA ILE A 56 4.55 -3.72 -14.10
C ILE A 56 5.21 -4.18 -12.80
N PRO A 57 6.54 -4.11 -12.67
CA PRO A 57 7.23 -4.40 -11.42
C PRO A 57 6.78 -3.48 -10.29
N GLU A 58 6.68 -4.02 -9.07
CA GLU A 58 6.19 -3.32 -7.89
C GLU A 58 6.88 -1.96 -7.63
N ARG A 59 8.23 -1.93 -7.68
CA ARG A 59 9.00 -0.69 -7.50
C ARG A 59 8.68 0.35 -8.59
N GLN A 60 8.49 -0.10 -9.84
CA GLN A 60 8.11 0.79 -10.94
C GLN A 60 6.68 1.33 -10.74
N LEU A 61 5.75 0.49 -10.27
CA LEU A 61 4.40 0.93 -9.93
C LEU A 61 4.41 2.02 -8.85
N LEU A 62 5.14 1.82 -7.75
CA LEU A 62 5.25 2.81 -6.68
C LEU A 62 5.86 4.13 -7.18
N PHE A 63 6.89 4.06 -8.04
CA PHE A 63 7.48 5.23 -8.68
C PHE A 63 6.44 5.99 -9.52
N GLU A 64 5.68 5.32 -10.39
CA GLU A 64 4.69 5.97 -11.25
C GLU A 64 3.54 6.58 -10.45
N LEU A 65 3.09 5.91 -9.38
CA LEU A 65 2.08 6.44 -8.47
C LEU A 65 2.54 7.76 -7.81
N LYS A 66 3.80 7.81 -7.37
CA LYS A 66 4.38 9.00 -6.74
C LYS A 66 4.67 10.11 -7.75
N ARG A 67 5.33 9.78 -8.86
CA ARG A 67 5.66 10.74 -9.93
C ARG A 67 4.42 11.41 -10.50
N GLY A 68 3.36 10.63 -10.73
CA GLY A 68 2.11 11.13 -11.30
C GLY A 68 1.17 11.79 -10.30
N ASN A 69 1.53 11.87 -9.01
CA ASN A 69 0.63 12.29 -7.92
C ASN A 69 -0.72 11.57 -7.98
N LYS A 70 -0.73 10.29 -8.36
CA LYS A 70 -1.95 9.51 -8.59
C LYS A 70 -2.64 9.12 -7.29
N ALA A 71 -1.92 9.19 -6.16
CA ALA A 71 -2.41 8.92 -4.83
C ALA A 71 -1.85 9.93 -3.84
N GLN A 72 -2.69 10.47 -2.95
CA GLN A 72 -2.19 11.27 -1.83
C GLN A 72 -1.48 10.37 -0.79
N ARG A 73 -2.03 9.17 -0.55
CA ARG A 73 -1.47 8.14 0.32
C ARG A 73 -1.50 6.76 -0.32
N ILE A 74 -0.54 5.93 0.06
CA ILE A 74 -0.46 4.52 -0.32
C ILE A 74 -0.40 3.72 0.97
N ILE A 75 -1.37 2.82 1.18
CA ILE A 75 -1.32 1.83 2.24
C ILE A 75 -0.77 0.54 1.63
N TYR A 76 0.43 0.13 2.00
CA TYR A 76 1.13 -1.01 1.39
C TYR A 76 1.05 -2.27 2.26
N LEU A 77 0.46 -3.33 1.74
CA LEU A 77 0.31 -4.61 2.45
C LEU A 77 1.45 -5.55 2.05
N THR A 78 2.27 -5.92 3.03
CA THR A 78 3.51 -6.67 2.84
C THR A 78 3.79 -7.62 4.01
N ASN A 79 4.96 -8.23 4.06
CA ASN A 79 5.41 -9.06 5.18
C ASN A 79 6.87 -8.74 5.54
N GLN A 80 7.33 -9.20 6.70
CA GLN A 80 8.66 -8.85 7.23
C GLN A 80 9.85 -9.41 6.41
N GLU A 81 9.58 -10.35 5.50
CA GLU A 81 10.56 -10.98 4.62
C GLU A 81 10.62 -10.30 3.24
N ASP A 82 9.68 -9.41 2.92
CA ASP A 82 9.65 -8.67 1.65
C ASP A 82 10.60 -7.46 1.69
N VAL A 83 11.90 -7.75 1.81
CA VAL A 83 12.97 -6.75 1.90
C VAL A 83 12.88 -5.73 0.76
N LYS A 84 12.57 -6.18 -0.47
CA LYS A 84 12.45 -5.29 -1.64
C LYS A 84 11.26 -4.34 -1.52
N GLY A 85 10.09 -4.82 -1.08
CA GLY A 85 8.90 -3.98 -0.91
C GLY A 85 9.06 -2.98 0.22
N ILE A 86 9.65 -3.40 1.35
CA ILE A 86 9.98 -2.52 2.48
C ILE A 86 10.99 -1.44 2.03
N SER A 87 12.02 -1.83 1.27
CA SER A 87 12.99 -0.88 0.71
C SER A 87 12.30 0.17 -0.16
N ALA A 88 11.42 -0.26 -1.06
CA ALA A 88 10.71 0.65 -1.95
C ALA A 88 9.76 1.58 -1.17
N CYS A 89 9.14 1.10 -0.09
CA CYS A 89 8.33 1.95 0.78
C CYS A 89 9.15 3.10 1.37
N PHE A 90 10.34 2.82 1.92
CA PHE A 90 11.21 3.87 2.45
C PHE A 90 11.74 4.80 1.35
N GLU A 91 12.15 4.25 0.21
CA GLU A 91 12.64 5.03 -0.95
C GLU A 91 11.61 6.05 -1.43
N PHE A 92 10.34 5.67 -1.44
CA PHE A 92 9.24 6.51 -1.94
C PHE A 92 8.45 7.23 -0.84
N ALA A 93 8.97 7.25 0.41
CA ALA A 93 8.31 7.85 1.56
C ALA A 93 6.86 7.37 1.73
N ILE A 94 6.69 6.04 1.79
CA ILE A 94 5.45 5.35 2.10
C ILE A 94 5.61 4.73 3.48
N TYR A 95 4.94 5.30 4.48
CA TYR A 95 5.05 4.87 5.88
C TYR A 95 3.85 4.04 6.35
N ASP A 96 2.74 4.13 5.63
CA ASP A 96 1.54 3.32 5.84
C ASP A 96 1.72 1.90 5.28
N PHE A 97 2.73 1.15 5.72
CA PHE A 97 2.86 -0.26 5.38
C PHE A 97 2.48 -1.18 6.53
N LEU A 98 1.73 -2.24 6.22
CA LEU A 98 1.19 -3.20 7.18
C LEU A 98 1.80 -4.58 6.90
N PHE A 99 2.27 -5.23 7.97
CA PHE A 99 2.83 -6.58 7.88
C PHE A 99 1.77 -7.65 8.10
N ASP A 100 1.83 -8.72 7.30
CA ASP A 100 1.01 -9.91 7.49
C ASP A 100 1.14 -10.49 8.92
N PRO A 101 0.04 -10.99 9.52
CA PRO A 101 -1.32 -11.00 8.97
C PRO A 101 -2.01 -9.63 9.07
N VAL A 102 -2.55 -9.14 7.95
CA VAL A 102 -3.31 -7.88 7.90
C VAL A 102 -4.81 -8.15 8.01
N THR A 103 -5.48 -7.44 8.92
CA THR A 103 -6.95 -7.48 9.05
C THR A 103 -7.59 -6.21 8.48
N VAL A 104 -8.91 -6.25 8.24
CA VAL A 104 -9.69 -5.06 7.82
C VAL A 104 -9.56 -3.94 8.84
N ASP A 105 -9.58 -4.25 10.14
CA ASP A 105 -9.44 -3.24 11.20
C ASP A 105 -8.08 -2.55 11.16
N ASN A 106 -7.00 -3.26 10.82
CA ASN A 106 -5.69 -2.63 10.64
C ASN A 106 -5.69 -1.62 9.49
N ILE A 107 -6.42 -1.89 8.42
CA ILE A 107 -6.55 -0.99 7.27
C ILE A 107 -7.39 0.23 7.66
N LEU A 108 -8.53 0.03 8.34
CA LEU A 108 -9.39 1.14 8.80
C LEU A 108 -8.66 2.05 9.79
N ASP A 109 -7.92 1.47 10.73
CA ASP A 109 -7.07 2.22 11.65
C ASP A 109 -6.02 3.03 10.89
N CYS A 110 -5.31 2.41 9.95
CA CYS A 110 -4.32 3.09 9.12
C CYS A 110 -4.93 4.24 8.31
N ILE A 111 -6.13 4.08 7.73
CA ILE A 111 -6.84 5.15 7.02
C ILE A 111 -7.07 6.35 7.94
N LYS A 112 -7.55 6.12 9.16
CA LYS A 112 -7.87 7.16 10.16
C LYS A 112 -6.62 7.78 10.79
N ASN A 113 -5.59 6.98 10.98
CA ASN A 113 -4.35 7.30 11.69
C ASN A 113 -3.15 7.10 10.76
N PRO A 114 -2.92 8.01 9.79
CA PRO A 114 -1.75 7.95 8.91
C PRO A 114 -0.45 7.93 9.70
N ARG A 115 0.45 7.04 9.30
CA ARG A 115 1.76 6.88 9.91
C ARG A 115 2.74 7.92 9.40
N THR A 116 3.61 8.33 10.31
CA THR A 116 4.75 9.20 10.08
C THR A 116 6.03 8.38 10.04
N PHE A 117 7.15 9.00 9.67
CA PHE A 117 8.46 8.36 9.75
C PHE A 117 8.80 7.93 11.19
N THR A 118 8.37 8.70 12.21
CA THR A 118 8.60 8.36 13.62
C THR A 118 8.02 6.99 13.96
N ASP A 119 6.81 6.70 13.46
CA ASP A 119 6.09 5.45 13.72
C ASP A 119 6.79 4.22 13.12
N VAL A 120 7.56 4.40 12.05
CA VAL A 120 8.27 3.33 11.33
C VAL A 120 9.79 3.35 11.51
N SER A 121 10.30 4.26 12.35
CA SER A 121 11.75 4.47 12.53
C SER A 121 12.48 3.24 13.08
N SER A 122 11.87 2.51 14.01
CA SER A 122 12.43 1.26 14.54
C SER A 122 12.50 0.16 13.47
N ILE A 123 11.49 0.10 12.58
CA ILE A 123 11.47 -0.82 11.44
C ILE A 123 12.59 -0.47 10.47
N TYR A 124 12.81 0.82 10.20
CA TYR A 124 13.90 1.29 9.36
C TYR A 124 15.26 0.84 9.88
N LEU A 125 15.53 1.00 11.19
CA LEU A 125 16.80 0.58 11.80
C LEU A 125 17.02 -0.94 11.67
N ASN A 126 16.01 -1.73 12.02
CA ASN A 126 16.07 -3.19 11.87
C ASN A 126 16.29 -3.62 10.41
N PHE A 127 15.69 -2.89 9.47
CA PHE A 127 15.85 -3.13 8.05
C PHE A 127 17.27 -2.82 7.55
N GLN A 128 17.87 -1.72 7.99
CA GLN A 128 19.27 -1.39 7.67
C GLN A 128 20.24 -2.46 8.18
N GLU A 129 20.01 -3.00 9.39
CA GLU A 129 20.80 -4.11 9.91
C GLU A 129 20.63 -5.40 9.09
N LYS A 130 19.42 -5.71 8.63
CA LYS A 130 19.16 -6.87 7.75
C LYS A 130 19.93 -6.75 6.43
N ILE A 131 19.91 -5.58 5.79
CA ILE A 131 20.66 -5.35 4.53
C ILE A 131 22.16 -5.49 4.77
N ALA A 132 22.70 -4.89 5.84
CA ALA A 132 24.14 -4.95 6.12
C ALA A 132 24.66 -6.39 6.32
N LYS A 133 23.80 -7.32 6.74
CA LYS A 133 24.13 -8.75 6.92
C LYS A 133 24.01 -9.57 5.62
N HIS A 134 23.34 -9.05 4.59
CA HIS A 134 23.08 -9.73 3.32
C HIS A 134 23.22 -8.75 2.13
N PRO A 135 24.46 -8.30 1.81
CA PRO A 135 24.73 -7.31 0.76
C PRO A 135 24.43 -7.80 -0.66
#